data_AF-A0A9E4GM47-F1
#
_entry.id   AF-A0A9E4GM47-F1
#
_cell.length_a   1.000
_cell.length_b   1.000
_cell.length_c   1.000
_cell.angle_alpha   90.00
_cell.angle_beta   90.00
_cell.angle_gamma   90.00
#
_symmetry.space_group_name_H-M   'P 1'
#
loop_
_entity.id
_entity.type
_entity.pdbx_description
1 polymer ?
#
loop_
_entity_poly.entity_id
_entity_poly.type
_entity_poly.pdbx_seq_one_letter_code
_entity_poly.pdbx_strand_id
1 'polypeptide(L)'
;MTPGAQYPTALEDQLRALESDGEVQGYTAAREALAADPARPLYHLSPPCNLMNDPNGLCQWQGLYHLFYQFVPHGSVEPGEREPVCWGHAVSEDLVNWRDLPIALHPGVERDCYSGQTLVEDDRVIAMYHGTYAGNGIATASDPLLLNWQMHPDNPVIPGELRERPGGGRVDVVGGNGAYRIFDPCIWKEDDGYYAISGTFMDGDFGGTRTVDALGVDHLFHSKDLGDWTYLGPLVSDDQLAEPGEDMAVPNFCVAALQPQTRRPLLHRYL
;
A
#
# COMPACT_ATOMS: atom_id res chain seq x y z
N MET A 1 0.60 16.08 -10.20
CA MET A 1 1.80 16.88 -9.89
C MET A 1 3.01 16.22 -10.55
N THR A 2 4.08 16.95 -10.83
CA THR A 2 5.34 16.35 -11.31
C THR A 2 5.93 15.49 -10.18
N PRO A 3 6.36 14.24 -10.44
CA PRO A 3 7.11 13.47 -9.45
C PRO A 3 8.19 14.33 -8.79
N GLY A 4 8.22 14.37 -7.45
CA GLY A 4 9.23 15.10 -6.67
C GLY A 4 8.87 16.54 -6.26
N ALA A 5 7.59 16.90 -6.18
CA ALA A 5 7.20 18.14 -5.52
C ALA A 5 7.38 18.07 -4.00
N GLN A 6 7.82 19.19 -3.42
CA GLN A 6 8.08 19.31 -2.00
C GLN A 6 7.08 20.30 -1.40
N TYR A 7 6.37 19.86 -0.37
CA TYR A 7 5.48 20.69 0.44
C TYR A 7 6.22 21.26 1.65
N PRO A 8 5.76 22.39 2.21
CA PRO A 8 6.19 22.87 3.51
C PRO A 8 6.07 21.79 4.59
N THR A 9 6.83 21.93 5.69
CA THR A 9 6.85 20.93 6.78
C THR A 9 5.93 21.28 7.95
N ALA A 10 5.36 22.50 7.99
CA ALA A 10 4.39 22.92 8.98
C ALA A 10 2.96 22.76 8.46
N LEU A 11 2.04 22.24 9.28
CA LEU A 11 0.67 21.92 8.88
C LEU A 11 -0.06 23.12 8.24
N GLU A 12 0.02 24.30 8.86
CA GLU A 12 -0.63 25.52 8.32
C GLU A 12 -0.12 25.88 6.93
N ASP A 13 1.18 25.69 6.67
CA ASP A 13 1.79 25.98 5.38
C ASP A 13 1.43 24.91 4.34
N GLN A 14 1.30 23.64 4.76
CA GLN A 14 0.80 22.57 3.88
C GLN A 14 -0.63 22.84 3.44
N LEU A 15 -1.51 23.17 4.38
CA LEU A 15 -2.90 23.51 4.08
C LEU A 15 -2.98 24.69 3.10
N ARG A 16 -2.19 25.74 3.31
CA ARG A 16 -2.10 26.88 2.36
C ARG A 16 -1.58 26.48 0.99
N ALA A 17 -0.57 25.61 0.91
CA ALA A 17 -0.04 25.12 -0.37
C ALA A 17 -1.11 24.35 -1.15
N LEU A 18 -1.88 23.50 -0.46
CA LEU A 18 -2.94 22.66 -1.04
C LEU A 18 -4.11 23.47 -1.64
N GLU A 19 -4.38 24.70 -1.16
CA GLU A 19 -5.42 25.56 -1.75
C GLU A 19 -5.14 25.91 -3.23
N SER A 20 -3.87 26.00 -3.59
CA SER A 20 -3.40 26.32 -4.95
C SER A 20 -2.90 25.11 -5.74
N ASP A 21 -3.04 23.91 -5.17
CA ASP A 21 -2.53 22.69 -5.75
C ASP A 21 -3.40 22.24 -6.94
N GLY A 22 -2.81 22.19 -8.13
CA GLY A 22 -3.53 21.86 -9.36
C GLY A 22 -4.12 20.44 -9.38
N GLU A 23 -3.53 19.50 -8.65
CA GLU A 23 -4.01 18.13 -8.55
C GLU A 23 -5.25 18.06 -7.65
N VAL A 24 -5.19 18.69 -6.48
CA VAL A 24 -6.33 18.79 -5.55
C VAL A 24 -7.49 19.58 -6.16
N GLN A 25 -7.19 20.66 -6.89
CA GLN A 25 -8.19 21.42 -7.65
C GLN A 25 -8.83 20.56 -8.75
N GLY A 26 -8.03 19.76 -9.46
CA GLY A 26 -8.51 18.79 -10.44
C GLY A 26 -9.42 17.73 -9.82
N TYR A 27 -9.07 17.21 -8.64
CA TYR A 27 -9.89 16.27 -7.89
C TYR A 27 -11.23 16.86 -7.45
N THR A 28 -11.21 18.10 -6.97
CA THR A 28 -12.42 18.84 -6.60
C THR A 28 -13.34 18.97 -7.81
N ALA A 29 -12.82 19.44 -8.95
CA ALA A 29 -13.60 19.59 -10.19
C ALA A 29 -14.14 18.24 -10.70
N ALA A 30 -13.36 17.17 -10.60
CA ALA A 30 -13.80 15.83 -10.99
C ALA A 30 -14.94 15.32 -10.09
N ARG A 31 -14.84 15.52 -8.77
CA ARG A 31 -15.92 15.16 -7.83
C ARG A 31 -17.19 15.95 -8.11
N GLU A 32 -17.09 17.25 -8.38
CA GLU A 32 -18.24 18.08 -8.75
C GLU A 32 -18.90 17.60 -10.05
N ALA A 33 -18.11 17.31 -11.08
CA ALA A 33 -18.62 16.81 -12.36
C ALA A 33 -19.32 15.44 -12.23
N LEU A 34 -18.86 14.60 -11.31
CA LEU A 34 -19.38 13.25 -11.08
C LEU A 34 -20.42 13.17 -9.96
N ALA A 35 -20.74 14.28 -9.28
CA ALA A 35 -21.64 14.29 -8.12
C ALA A 35 -23.09 13.86 -8.44
N ALA A 36 -23.51 14.04 -9.70
CA ALA A 36 -24.85 13.66 -10.16
C ALA A 36 -24.93 12.24 -10.74
N ASP A 37 -23.81 11.50 -10.81
CA ASP A 37 -23.80 10.13 -11.32
C ASP A 37 -24.50 9.18 -10.33
N PRO A 38 -25.65 8.56 -10.68
CA PRO A 38 -26.38 7.67 -9.79
C PRO A 38 -25.63 6.36 -9.47
N ALA A 39 -24.61 6.00 -10.26
CA ALA A 39 -23.76 4.82 -10.01
C ALA A 39 -22.60 5.12 -9.06
N ARG A 40 -22.31 6.40 -8.77
CA ARG A 40 -21.21 6.78 -7.90
C ARG A 40 -21.61 6.64 -6.42
N PRO A 41 -20.84 5.93 -5.59
CA PRO A 41 -21.16 5.78 -4.19
C PRO A 41 -21.07 7.11 -3.45
N LEU A 42 -22.05 7.36 -2.56
CA LEU A 42 -22.13 8.61 -1.78
C LEU A 42 -21.52 8.50 -0.36
N TYR A 43 -21.37 7.28 0.15
CA TYR A 43 -20.96 7.00 1.53
C TYR A 43 -19.83 5.96 1.62
N HIS A 44 -19.25 5.57 0.49
CA HIS A 44 -17.98 4.85 0.43
C HIS A 44 -16.94 5.78 -0.19
N LEU A 45 -15.70 5.71 0.30
CA LEU A 45 -14.61 6.39 -0.38
C LEU A 45 -14.46 5.82 -1.80
N SER A 46 -14.43 6.71 -2.77
CA SER A 46 -14.16 6.43 -4.17
C SER A 46 -13.09 7.41 -4.65
N PRO A 47 -12.25 7.06 -5.64
CA PRO A 47 -11.23 7.96 -6.14
C PRO A 47 -11.89 9.21 -6.74
N PRO A 48 -11.23 10.36 -6.74
CA PRO A 48 -11.79 11.58 -7.31
C PRO A 48 -12.15 11.42 -8.79
N CYS A 49 -11.41 10.60 -9.54
CA CYS A 49 -11.66 10.26 -10.94
C CYS A 49 -11.18 8.83 -11.26
N ASN A 50 -11.46 8.34 -12.46
CA ASN A 50 -10.84 7.15 -13.07
C ASN A 50 -10.85 5.88 -12.19
N LEU A 51 -9.72 5.18 -12.05
CA LEU A 51 -9.66 3.81 -11.51
C LEU A 51 -8.98 3.75 -10.15
N MET A 52 -9.59 3.00 -9.24
CA MET A 52 -9.05 2.62 -7.93
C MET A 52 -9.23 1.11 -7.73
N ASN A 53 -8.27 0.48 -7.06
CA ASN A 53 -8.37 -0.90 -6.60
C ASN A 53 -8.20 -0.96 -5.07
N ASP A 54 -7.19 -1.70 -4.61
CA ASP A 54 -6.99 -2.04 -3.21
C ASP A 54 -6.77 -0.80 -2.33
N PRO A 55 -7.33 -0.78 -1.11
CA PRO A 55 -6.88 0.15 -0.08
C PRO A 55 -5.45 -0.21 0.33
N ASN A 56 -4.63 0.80 0.56
CA ASN A 56 -3.23 0.66 0.97
C ASN A 56 -2.99 1.48 2.24
N GLY A 57 -2.09 0.98 3.11
CA GLY A 57 -1.48 1.80 4.16
C GLY A 57 -2.41 2.59 5.09
N LEU A 58 -3.59 2.08 5.44
CA LEU A 58 -4.48 2.80 6.37
C LEU A 58 -3.78 2.98 7.72
N CYS A 59 -3.58 4.24 8.14
CA CYS A 59 -2.92 4.56 9.40
C CYS A 59 -3.51 5.79 10.07
N GLN A 60 -3.18 5.98 11.34
CA GLN A 60 -3.41 7.24 12.05
C GLN A 60 -2.07 7.93 12.30
N TRP A 61 -1.95 9.18 11.87
CA TRP A 61 -0.76 10.01 12.02
C TRP A 61 -1.16 11.41 12.45
N GLN A 62 -0.53 11.93 13.52
CA GLN A 62 -0.79 13.28 14.05
C GLN A 62 -2.28 13.66 14.22
N GLY A 63 -3.11 12.68 14.61
CA GLY A 63 -4.55 12.89 14.84
C GLY A 63 -5.45 12.79 13.60
N LEU A 64 -4.88 12.51 12.43
CA LEU A 64 -5.61 12.26 11.18
C LEU A 64 -5.54 10.79 10.80
N TYR A 65 -6.63 10.27 10.24
CA TYR A 65 -6.63 9.00 9.53
C TYR A 65 -6.18 9.24 8.09
N HIS A 66 -5.18 8.50 7.63
CA HIS A 66 -4.67 8.52 6.28
C HIS A 66 -5.06 7.22 5.60
N LEU A 67 -5.76 7.30 4.47
CA LEU A 67 -6.04 6.16 3.60
C LEU A 67 -5.29 6.36 2.30
N PHE A 68 -4.49 5.37 1.93
CA PHE A 68 -3.93 5.27 0.60
C PHE A 68 -4.69 4.22 -0.21
N TYR A 69 -4.52 4.22 -1.52
CA TYR A 69 -5.15 3.24 -2.40
C TYR A 69 -4.43 3.18 -3.74
N GLN A 70 -4.46 2.02 -4.38
CA GLN A 70 -4.02 1.91 -5.77
C GLN A 70 -4.86 2.84 -6.64
N PHE A 71 -4.20 3.72 -7.39
CA PHE A 71 -4.85 4.77 -8.17
C PHE A 71 -4.25 4.89 -9.57
N VAL A 72 -5.10 5.09 -10.58
CA VAL A 72 -4.68 5.43 -11.96
C VAL A 72 -5.33 6.77 -12.34
N PRO A 73 -4.59 7.89 -12.21
CA PRO A 73 -5.17 9.24 -12.22
C PRO A 73 -5.64 9.73 -13.58
N HIS A 74 -5.10 9.24 -14.71
CA HIS A 74 -5.50 9.72 -16.05
C HIS A 74 -6.08 8.65 -16.99
N GLY A 75 -6.46 7.48 -16.47
CA GLY A 75 -7.09 6.42 -17.27
C GLY A 75 -6.15 5.79 -18.30
N SER A 76 -6.71 5.18 -19.36
CA SER A 76 -5.92 4.60 -20.46
C SER A 76 -5.55 5.68 -21.48
N VAL A 77 -4.27 5.79 -21.80
CA VAL A 77 -3.76 6.74 -22.82
C VAL A 77 -4.06 6.20 -24.22
N GLU A 78 -3.99 4.87 -24.40
CA GLU A 78 -4.38 4.14 -25.62
C GLU A 78 -5.05 2.80 -25.28
N PRO A 79 -5.80 2.16 -26.21
CA PRO A 79 -6.32 0.81 -26.02
C PRO A 79 -5.19 -0.19 -25.73
N GLY A 80 -5.11 -0.67 -24.48
CA GLY A 80 -4.09 -1.64 -24.03
C GLY A 80 -2.91 -1.02 -23.28
N GLU A 81 -2.79 0.31 -23.24
CA GLU A 81 -1.79 1.02 -22.44
C GLU A 81 -2.47 1.89 -21.38
N ARG A 82 -2.35 1.46 -20.12
CA ARG A 82 -2.76 2.25 -18.95
C ARG A 82 -1.57 3.00 -18.38
N GLU A 83 -1.82 4.15 -17.78
CA GLU A 83 -0.83 4.78 -16.91
C GLU A 83 -0.45 3.84 -15.74
N PRO A 84 0.77 4.03 -15.19
CA PRO A 84 1.17 3.34 -13.98
C PRO A 84 0.19 3.49 -12.81
N VAL A 85 0.10 2.44 -11.98
CA VAL A 85 -0.57 2.54 -10.68
C VAL A 85 0.32 3.31 -9.72
N CYS A 86 -0.26 4.29 -9.03
CA CYS A 86 0.34 5.05 -7.94
C CYS A 86 -0.45 4.83 -6.64
N TRP A 87 0.02 5.36 -5.52
CA TRP A 87 -0.79 5.45 -4.30
C TRP A 87 -1.53 6.78 -4.25
N GLY A 88 -2.84 6.76 -4.49
CA GLY A 88 -3.72 7.88 -4.16
C GLY A 88 -3.80 8.07 -2.64
N HIS A 89 -4.24 9.24 -2.19
CA HIS A 89 -4.20 9.62 -0.77
C HIS A 89 -5.42 10.43 -0.38
N ALA A 90 -6.07 10.05 0.70
CA ALA A 90 -7.09 10.85 1.36
C ALA A 90 -6.88 10.88 2.88
N VAL A 91 -7.32 11.96 3.52
CA VAL A 91 -7.28 12.12 4.98
C VAL A 91 -8.67 12.39 5.57
N SER A 92 -8.85 11.97 6.82
CA SER A 92 -10.08 12.19 7.58
C SER A 92 -9.80 12.39 9.06
N GLU A 93 -10.59 13.22 9.72
CA GLU A 93 -10.58 13.38 11.18
C GLU A 93 -11.49 12.35 11.88
N ASP A 94 -12.48 11.80 11.16
CA ASP A 94 -13.62 11.08 11.74
C ASP A 94 -14.00 9.77 11.01
N LEU A 95 -13.22 9.36 10.01
CA LEU A 95 -13.46 8.21 9.12
C LEU A 95 -14.73 8.32 8.25
N VAL A 96 -15.42 9.45 8.27
CA VAL A 96 -16.66 9.70 7.52
C VAL A 96 -16.42 10.76 6.45
N ASN A 97 -15.79 11.87 6.82
CA ASN A 97 -15.52 13.01 5.96
C ASN A 97 -14.07 12.94 5.48
N TRP A 98 -13.89 12.66 4.20
CA TRP A 98 -12.57 12.50 3.57
C TRP A 98 -12.23 13.69 2.69
N ARG A 99 -10.96 14.10 2.71
CA ARG A 99 -10.38 15.11 1.82
C ARG A 99 -9.30 14.44 0.98
N ASP A 100 -9.36 14.62 -0.34
CA ASP A 100 -8.30 14.15 -1.23
C ASP A 100 -7.03 14.96 -0.99
N LEU A 101 -5.90 14.25 -0.99
CA LEU A 101 -4.57 14.81 -1.02
C LEU A 101 -3.89 14.42 -2.34
N PRO A 102 -2.79 15.09 -2.70
CA PRO A 102 -1.94 14.69 -3.81
C PRO A 102 -1.52 13.22 -3.72
N ILE A 103 -1.24 12.59 -4.86
CA ILE A 103 -0.67 11.24 -4.94
C ILE A 103 0.54 11.12 -4.00
N ALA A 104 0.53 10.08 -3.16
CA ALA A 104 1.55 9.85 -2.15
C ALA A 104 2.82 9.22 -2.73
N LEU A 105 2.66 8.13 -3.49
CA LEU A 105 3.77 7.39 -4.10
C LEU A 105 3.59 7.32 -5.60
N HIS A 106 4.60 7.78 -6.34
CA HIS A 106 4.72 7.59 -7.78
C HIS A 106 5.75 6.50 -8.09
N PRO A 107 5.56 5.71 -9.15
CA PRO A 107 6.55 4.73 -9.60
C PRO A 107 7.92 5.38 -9.83
N GLY A 108 8.97 4.72 -9.33
CA GLY A 108 10.36 5.09 -9.56
C GLY A 108 11.11 4.07 -10.42
N VAL A 109 11.73 3.09 -9.76
CA VAL A 109 12.49 2.01 -10.41
C VAL A 109 11.56 0.90 -10.94
N GLU A 110 10.39 0.80 -10.33
CA GLU A 110 9.26 -0.06 -10.65
C GLU A 110 8.36 0.55 -11.74
N ARG A 111 7.56 -0.29 -12.39
CA ARG A 111 6.54 0.21 -13.34
C ARG A 111 5.28 0.69 -12.62
N ASP A 112 4.89 0.06 -11.53
CA ASP A 112 3.72 0.43 -10.72
C ASP A 112 4.04 0.35 -9.23
N CYS A 113 3.47 1.24 -8.43
CA CYS A 113 3.35 1.08 -6.98
C CYS A 113 2.04 0.32 -6.68
N TYR A 114 2.15 -1.00 -6.51
CA TYR A 114 1.05 -1.89 -6.12
C TYR A 114 0.85 -1.87 -4.60
N SER A 115 0.02 -2.79 -4.12
CA SER A 115 -0.47 -2.79 -2.74
C SER A 115 0.64 -2.96 -1.72
N GLY A 116 0.30 -2.60 -0.50
CA GLY A 116 1.18 -2.67 0.65
C GLY A 116 0.58 -1.97 1.86
N GLN A 117 1.39 -1.85 2.90
CA GLN A 117 0.97 -1.33 4.19
C GLN A 117 1.88 -0.23 4.71
N THR A 118 1.41 0.43 5.76
CA THR A 118 2.19 1.43 6.50
C THR A 118 2.43 0.96 7.93
N LEU A 119 3.63 1.24 8.43
CA LEU A 119 3.99 1.15 9.83
C LEU A 119 4.18 2.56 10.38
N VAL A 120 3.45 2.89 11.44
CA VAL A 120 3.60 4.16 12.16
C VAL A 120 4.61 3.99 13.29
N GLU A 121 5.62 4.84 13.32
CA GLU A 121 6.55 5.01 14.43
C GLU A 121 6.31 6.39 15.07
N ASP A 122 6.96 6.67 16.21
CA ASP A 122 6.73 7.92 16.96
C ASP A 122 7.08 9.18 16.15
N ASP A 123 8.04 9.09 15.23
CA ASP A 123 8.62 10.22 14.50
C ASP A 123 8.40 10.18 12.97
N ARG A 124 7.83 9.10 12.43
CA ARG A 124 7.59 8.94 11.00
C ARG A 124 6.57 7.84 10.69
N VAL A 125 6.11 7.84 9.44
CA VAL A 125 5.36 6.74 8.83
C VAL A 125 6.23 6.09 7.75
N ILE A 126 6.29 4.77 7.77
CA ILE A 126 6.98 3.94 6.78
C ILE A 126 5.91 3.29 5.91
N ALA A 127 6.00 3.43 4.59
CA ALA A 127 5.21 2.67 3.63
C ALA A 127 6.10 1.56 3.06
N MET A 128 5.61 0.32 3.08
CA MET A 128 6.17 -0.80 2.33
C MET A 128 5.18 -1.20 1.25
N TYR A 129 5.64 -1.30 0.01
CA TYR A 129 4.76 -1.52 -1.14
C TYR A 129 5.38 -2.47 -2.16
N HIS A 130 4.56 -3.12 -2.96
CA HIS A 130 5.04 -3.95 -4.06
C HIS A 130 5.33 -3.09 -5.29
N GLY A 131 6.58 -3.02 -5.71
CA GLY A 131 6.98 -2.39 -6.97
C GLY A 131 6.97 -3.41 -8.11
N THR A 132 6.02 -3.31 -9.05
CA THR A 132 5.97 -4.27 -10.16
C THR A 132 7.26 -4.19 -10.98
N TYR A 133 7.74 -5.35 -11.44
CA TYR A 133 9.00 -5.51 -12.19
C TYR A 133 10.29 -5.19 -11.41
N ALA A 134 10.22 -4.87 -10.13
CA ALA A 134 11.39 -4.54 -9.31
C ALA A 134 11.46 -5.36 -8.01
N GLY A 135 10.40 -5.40 -7.21
CA GLY A 135 10.44 -5.94 -5.85
C GLY A 135 9.73 -5.03 -4.85
N ASN A 136 9.80 -5.39 -3.56
CA ASN A 136 9.16 -4.57 -2.54
C ASN A 136 10.05 -3.36 -2.21
N GLY A 137 9.44 -2.19 -2.18
CA GLY A 137 10.08 -0.92 -1.87
C GLY A 137 9.63 -0.35 -0.51
N ILE A 138 10.44 0.56 0.01
CA ILE A 138 10.16 1.36 1.22
C ILE A 138 10.14 2.85 0.87
N ALA A 139 9.22 3.58 1.47
CA ALA A 139 9.23 5.04 1.52
C ALA A 139 8.92 5.53 2.93
N THR A 140 9.39 6.72 3.31
CA THR A 140 9.10 7.32 4.62
C THR A 140 8.64 8.76 4.50
N ALA A 141 7.68 9.16 5.33
CA ALA A 141 7.23 10.53 5.49
C ALA A 141 7.04 10.86 6.97
N SER A 142 7.19 12.12 7.36
CA SER A 142 7.06 12.57 8.76
C SER A 142 6.34 13.92 8.90
N ASP A 143 6.05 14.57 7.78
CA ASP A 143 5.31 15.82 7.78
C ASP A 143 3.83 15.58 8.15
N PRO A 144 3.12 16.59 8.69
CA PRO A 144 1.80 16.41 9.28
C PRO A 144 0.75 15.76 8.37
N LEU A 145 0.80 16.06 7.07
CA LEU A 145 -0.11 15.50 6.08
C LEU A 145 0.47 14.34 5.27
N LEU A 146 1.69 13.86 5.55
CA LEU A 146 2.40 12.82 4.78
C LEU A 146 2.46 13.10 3.27
N LEU A 147 2.81 14.35 2.92
CA LEU A 147 2.93 14.81 1.53
C LEU A 147 4.35 14.66 0.98
N ASN A 148 5.35 14.50 1.86
CA ASN A 148 6.77 14.51 1.47
C ASN A 148 7.41 13.13 1.66
N TRP A 149 7.01 12.16 0.83
CA TRP A 149 7.59 10.81 0.86
C TRP A 149 9.01 10.77 0.31
N GLN A 150 9.91 10.16 1.08
CA GLN A 150 11.29 9.89 0.70
C GLN A 150 11.44 8.41 0.40
N MET A 151 11.76 8.07 -0.85
CA MET A 151 12.04 6.69 -1.24
C MET A 151 13.34 6.21 -0.59
N HIS A 152 13.36 4.96 -0.13
CA HIS A 152 14.59 4.36 0.37
C HIS A 152 15.64 4.29 -0.75
N PRO A 153 16.91 4.68 -0.51
CA PRO A 153 17.93 4.73 -1.56
C PRO A 153 18.24 3.36 -2.18
N ASP A 154 18.07 2.30 -1.40
CA ASP A 154 18.31 0.91 -1.84
C ASP A 154 17.06 0.22 -2.40
N ASN A 155 16.01 0.97 -2.75
CA ASN A 155 14.84 0.37 -3.39
C ASN A 155 15.19 -0.31 -4.73
N PRO A 156 14.63 -1.50 -5.02
CA PRO A 156 13.79 -2.32 -4.12
C PRO A 156 14.62 -2.99 -3.00
N VAL A 157 14.19 -2.84 -1.75
CA VAL A 157 14.87 -3.40 -0.57
C VAL A 157 14.68 -4.92 -0.43
N ILE A 158 13.61 -5.46 -1.03
CA ILE A 158 13.47 -6.89 -1.31
C ILE A 158 13.37 -7.04 -2.82
N PRO A 159 14.50 -7.26 -3.52
CA PRO A 159 14.52 -7.30 -4.97
C PRO A 159 13.89 -8.59 -5.48
N GLY A 160 13.30 -8.54 -6.67
CA GLY A 160 13.10 -9.75 -7.44
C GLY A 160 13.18 -9.50 -8.93
N GLU A 161 13.37 -10.60 -9.65
CA GLU A 161 13.59 -10.58 -11.08
C GLU A 161 12.32 -11.02 -11.81
N LEU A 162 12.18 -10.52 -13.03
CA LEU A 162 11.11 -10.93 -13.92
C LEU A 162 11.32 -12.36 -14.39
N ARG A 163 10.30 -13.19 -14.16
CA ARG A 163 10.13 -14.44 -14.91
C ARG A 163 8.98 -14.32 -15.89
N GLU A 164 9.26 -14.62 -17.16
CA GLU A 164 8.21 -14.74 -18.18
C GLU A 164 7.35 -15.97 -17.90
N ARG A 165 6.02 -15.80 -17.94
CA ARG A 165 5.11 -16.93 -17.81
C ARG A 165 5.14 -17.80 -19.07
N PRO A 166 5.09 -19.13 -18.96
CA PRO A 166 4.82 -20.00 -20.09
C PRO A 166 3.48 -19.63 -20.75
N GLY A 167 3.50 -19.25 -22.03
CA GLY A 167 2.30 -18.81 -22.77
C GLY A 167 2.18 -17.29 -23.01
N GLY A 168 3.14 -16.51 -22.50
CA GLY A 168 3.14 -15.05 -22.64
C GLY A 168 2.34 -14.35 -21.54
N GLY A 169 2.74 -13.12 -21.24
CA GLY A 169 2.27 -12.38 -20.07
C GLY A 169 3.37 -12.26 -19.01
N ARG A 170 3.50 -11.06 -18.45
CA ARG A 170 4.37 -10.72 -17.30
C ARG A 170 3.43 -10.76 -16.06
N VAL A 171 3.80 -10.97 -14.80
CA VAL A 171 4.86 -10.36 -13.99
C VAL A 171 4.92 -11.19 -12.69
N ASP A 172 5.87 -12.12 -12.56
CA ASP A 172 6.14 -12.74 -11.26
C ASP A 172 7.51 -12.23 -10.82
N VAL A 173 7.56 -11.54 -9.67
CA VAL A 173 8.80 -11.03 -9.08
C VAL A 173 9.37 -12.13 -8.20
N VAL A 174 10.34 -12.85 -8.74
CA VAL A 174 10.99 -13.99 -8.08
C VAL A 174 12.39 -13.58 -7.64
N GLY A 175 12.66 -13.65 -6.34
CA GLY A 175 13.94 -13.22 -5.76
C GLY A 175 14.66 -14.33 -4.99
N GLY A 176 15.81 -14.00 -4.42
CA GLY A 176 16.62 -14.93 -3.62
C GLY A 176 17.13 -16.14 -4.41
N ASN A 177 17.45 -15.97 -5.69
CA ASN A 177 17.81 -17.08 -6.60
C ASN A 177 16.70 -18.12 -6.76
N GLY A 178 15.44 -17.66 -6.76
CA GLY A 178 14.26 -18.54 -6.79
C GLY A 178 13.94 -19.13 -5.43
N ALA A 179 14.12 -18.36 -4.35
CA ALA A 179 13.75 -18.78 -2.99
C ALA A 179 12.40 -18.20 -2.52
N TYR A 180 11.93 -17.15 -3.18
CA TYR A 180 10.64 -16.51 -2.88
C TYR A 180 10.04 -15.86 -4.11
N ARG A 181 8.73 -15.62 -4.03
CA ARG A 181 7.95 -14.74 -4.91
C ARG A 181 7.17 -13.79 -4.02
N ILE A 182 7.05 -12.52 -4.40
CA ILE A 182 6.54 -11.48 -3.48
C ILE A 182 5.45 -10.64 -4.12
N PHE A 183 4.35 -10.45 -3.39
CA PHE A 183 3.32 -9.43 -3.61
C PHE A 183 2.92 -8.77 -2.28
N ASP A 184 2.41 -7.56 -2.40
CA ASP A 184 1.60 -6.87 -1.39
C ASP A 184 2.13 -6.99 0.05
N PRO A 185 3.30 -6.42 0.37
CA PRO A 185 3.93 -6.60 1.67
C PRO A 185 3.09 -6.02 2.83
N CYS A 186 3.07 -6.75 3.94
CA CYS A 186 2.62 -6.28 5.25
C CYS A 186 3.83 -6.19 6.18
N ILE A 187 4.09 -4.99 6.72
CA ILE A 187 5.25 -4.68 7.56
C ILE A 187 4.84 -4.46 9.02
N TRP A 188 5.65 -4.95 9.96
CA TRP A 188 5.54 -4.63 11.38
C TRP A 188 6.92 -4.57 12.04
N LYS A 189 6.95 -4.19 13.32
CA LYS A 189 8.17 -4.05 14.11
C LYS A 189 8.08 -4.82 15.42
N GLU A 190 9.17 -5.48 15.77
CA GLU A 190 9.41 -6.17 17.04
C GLU A 190 10.69 -5.62 17.70
N ASP A 191 11.04 -6.12 18.88
CA ASP A 191 12.20 -5.65 19.65
C ASP A 191 13.54 -5.78 18.91
N ASP A 192 13.67 -6.75 18.00
CA ASP A 192 14.92 -7.06 17.30
C ASP A 192 14.99 -6.55 15.85
N GLY A 193 13.95 -5.88 15.36
CA GLY A 193 13.91 -5.29 14.04
C GLY A 193 12.52 -5.20 13.42
N TYR A 194 12.52 -5.05 12.10
CA TYR A 194 11.36 -5.01 11.24
C TYR A 194 11.14 -6.37 10.62
N TYR A 195 9.87 -6.73 10.49
CA TYR A 195 9.45 -7.92 9.80
C TYR A 195 8.48 -7.55 8.70
N ALA A 196 8.47 -8.38 7.65
CA ALA A 196 7.49 -8.26 6.60
C ALA A 196 7.04 -9.65 6.16
N ILE A 197 5.75 -9.78 5.87
CA ILE A 197 5.22 -10.89 5.08
C ILE A 197 4.82 -10.39 3.71
N SER A 198 4.97 -11.24 2.71
CA SER A 198 4.58 -10.95 1.34
C SER A 198 3.89 -12.18 0.77
N GLY A 199 2.67 -11.97 0.28
CA GLY A 199 1.78 -13.03 -0.17
C GLY A 199 2.13 -13.48 -1.58
N THR A 200 1.89 -14.75 -1.86
CA THR A 200 2.03 -15.35 -3.18
C THR A 200 1.29 -16.69 -3.27
N PHE A 201 1.21 -17.24 -4.48
CA PHE A 201 0.95 -18.66 -4.69
C PHE A 201 2.22 -19.41 -5.13
N MET A 202 2.20 -20.73 -4.93
CA MET A 202 3.19 -21.70 -5.38
C MET A 202 2.49 -22.85 -6.12
N ASP A 203 2.90 -23.14 -7.36
CA ASP A 203 2.46 -24.31 -8.12
C ASP A 203 3.70 -25.09 -8.58
N GLY A 204 4.14 -26.06 -7.78
CA GLY A 204 5.41 -26.76 -8.00
C GLY A 204 6.64 -25.86 -7.73
N ASP A 205 7.55 -25.76 -8.71
CA ASP A 205 8.72 -24.87 -8.65
C ASP A 205 8.31 -23.39 -8.86
N PHE A 206 9.15 -22.43 -8.42
CA PHE A 206 8.92 -20.98 -8.62
C PHE A 206 8.73 -20.62 -10.10
N GLY A 207 7.48 -20.56 -10.55
CA GLY A 207 7.13 -20.17 -11.91
C GLY A 207 6.06 -21.07 -12.51
N GLY A 208 4.81 -20.63 -12.39
CA GLY A 208 3.66 -21.28 -12.99
C GLY A 208 2.53 -20.27 -13.19
N THR A 209 1.64 -20.55 -14.13
CA THR A 209 0.33 -19.90 -14.15
C THR A 209 -0.41 -20.32 -12.89
N ARG A 210 -1.13 -19.41 -12.22
CA ARG A 210 -1.97 -19.76 -11.07
C ARG A 210 -2.94 -20.86 -11.49
N THR A 211 -2.81 -22.05 -10.94
CA THR A 211 -3.72 -23.18 -11.15
C THR A 211 -4.58 -23.39 -9.92
N VAL A 212 -5.62 -24.21 -10.05
CA VAL A 212 -6.47 -24.62 -8.92
C VAL A 212 -5.72 -25.44 -7.87
N ASP A 213 -4.57 -26.00 -8.23
CA ASP A 213 -3.71 -26.81 -7.35
C ASP A 213 -2.60 -25.96 -6.69
N ALA A 214 -2.58 -24.64 -6.95
CA ALA A 214 -1.60 -23.75 -6.37
C ALA A 214 -1.84 -23.57 -4.86
N LEU A 215 -0.77 -23.62 -4.08
CA LEU A 215 -0.77 -23.38 -2.64
C LEU A 215 -0.54 -21.90 -2.36
N GLY A 216 -1.36 -21.31 -1.49
CA GLY A 216 -1.12 -19.99 -0.93
C GLY A 216 0.10 -20.00 0.01
N VAL A 217 0.97 -19.01 -0.13
CA VAL A 217 2.21 -18.89 0.66
C VAL A 217 2.45 -17.44 1.06
N ASP A 218 2.73 -17.22 2.35
CA ASP A 218 3.22 -15.94 2.86
C ASP A 218 4.70 -16.07 3.23
N HIS A 219 5.58 -15.40 2.48
CA HIS A 219 7.01 -15.39 2.73
C HIS A 219 7.39 -14.39 3.81
N LEU A 220 8.16 -14.82 4.80
CA LEU A 220 8.63 -14.01 5.92
C LEU A 220 10.03 -13.44 5.67
N PHE A 221 10.20 -12.17 5.97
CA PHE A 221 11.46 -11.43 5.89
C PHE A 221 11.72 -10.68 7.20
N HIS A 222 13.01 -10.47 7.50
CA HIS A 222 13.46 -9.68 8.66
C HIS A 222 14.55 -8.69 8.25
N SER A 223 14.51 -7.49 8.83
CA SER A 223 15.51 -6.44 8.64
C SER A 223 15.76 -5.70 9.95
N LYS A 224 16.99 -5.21 10.15
CA LYS A 224 17.31 -4.34 11.30
C LYS A 224 17.17 -2.85 10.98
N ASP A 225 17.18 -2.48 9.71
CA ASP A 225 17.38 -1.10 9.25
C ASP A 225 16.49 -0.67 8.09
N LEU A 226 15.57 -1.54 7.64
CA LEU A 226 14.69 -1.38 6.47
C LEU A 226 15.38 -1.49 5.11
N GLY A 227 16.72 -1.54 5.06
CA GLY A 227 17.49 -1.60 3.82
C GLY A 227 17.93 -3.02 3.46
N ASP A 228 18.41 -3.79 4.44
CA ASP A 228 18.86 -5.18 4.24
C ASP A 228 17.85 -6.16 4.83
N TRP A 229 17.24 -6.97 3.96
CA TRP A 229 16.18 -7.92 4.32
C TRP A 229 16.64 -9.37 4.12
N THR A 230 16.63 -10.13 5.21
CA THR A 230 16.89 -11.57 5.21
C THR A 230 15.59 -12.34 5.03
N TYR A 231 15.51 -13.19 4.01
CA TYR A 231 14.42 -14.15 3.86
C TYR A 231 14.53 -15.27 4.89
N LEU A 232 13.46 -15.51 5.65
CA LEU A 232 13.43 -16.49 6.74
C LEU A 232 12.73 -17.80 6.37
N GLY A 233 11.95 -17.82 5.29
CA GLY A 233 11.11 -18.96 4.89
C GLY A 233 9.63 -18.59 4.81
N PRO A 234 8.76 -19.56 4.46
CA PRO A 234 7.31 -19.37 4.53
C PRO A 234 6.85 -19.30 6.00
N LEU A 235 6.04 -18.28 6.33
CA LEU A 235 5.33 -18.21 7.62
C LEU A 235 4.08 -19.07 7.59
N VAL A 236 3.31 -18.96 6.50
CA VAL A 236 2.11 -19.75 6.21
C VAL A 236 2.30 -20.37 4.84
N SER A 237 1.95 -21.64 4.71
CA SER A 237 1.82 -22.35 3.44
C SER A 237 0.64 -23.29 3.57
N ASP A 238 -0.54 -22.85 3.15
CA ASP A 238 -1.79 -23.57 3.37
C ASP A 238 -2.79 -23.29 2.25
N ASP A 239 -3.61 -24.29 1.93
CA ASP A 239 -4.75 -24.23 1.03
C ASP A 239 -6.08 -24.52 1.75
N GLN A 240 -6.05 -24.89 3.04
CA GLN A 240 -7.25 -25.30 3.77
C GLN A 240 -8.16 -24.13 4.18
N LEU A 241 -7.60 -22.93 4.27
CA LEU A 241 -8.33 -21.71 4.65
C LEU A 241 -8.69 -20.83 3.45
N ALA A 242 -8.33 -21.24 2.23
CA ALA A 242 -8.51 -20.49 1.00
C ALA A 242 -9.28 -21.32 -0.04
N GLU A 243 -9.85 -20.64 -1.05
CA GLU A 243 -10.40 -21.35 -2.21
C GLU A 243 -9.26 -21.93 -3.07
N PRO A 244 -9.47 -23.05 -3.78
CA PRO A 244 -8.47 -23.62 -4.67
C PRO A 244 -7.97 -22.60 -5.71
N GLY A 245 -6.66 -22.36 -5.75
CA GLY A 245 -6.02 -21.42 -6.67
C GLY A 245 -6.04 -19.95 -6.23
N GLU A 246 -6.32 -19.66 -4.96
CA GLU A 246 -6.05 -18.36 -4.34
C GLU A 246 -4.54 -18.08 -4.22
N ASP A 247 -4.16 -16.80 -4.24
CA ASP A 247 -2.75 -16.36 -4.20
C ASP A 247 -2.32 -15.67 -2.92
N MET A 248 -3.17 -15.70 -1.88
CA MET A 248 -2.92 -15.06 -0.59
C MET A 248 -2.44 -13.61 -0.72
N ALA A 249 -2.86 -12.92 -1.79
CA ALA A 249 -2.53 -11.53 -2.02
C ALA A 249 -3.05 -10.64 -0.89
N VAL A 250 -2.41 -9.49 -0.72
CA VAL A 250 -2.71 -8.53 0.35
C VAL A 250 -2.75 -9.17 1.75
N PRO A 251 -1.72 -9.94 2.16
CA PRO A 251 -1.67 -10.51 3.50
C PRO A 251 -1.69 -9.41 4.56
N ASN A 252 -2.16 -9.77 5.75
CA ASN A 252 -2.14 -8.88 6.90
C ASN A 252 -1.76 -9.65 8.16
N PHE A 253 -0.83 -9.10 8.91
CA PHE A 253 -0.41 -9.64 10.19
C PHE A 253 -0.53 -8.56 11.26
N CYS A 254 -1.40 -8.79 12.23
CA CYS A 254 -1.51 -7.93 13.38
C CYS A 254 -1.43 -8.76 14.66
N VAL A 255 -0.56 -8.36 15.57
CA VAL A 255 -0.57 -8.92 16.92
C VAL A 255 -1.73 -8.27 17.65
N ALA A 256 -2.88 -8.95 17.67
CA ALA A 256 -3.96 -8.55 18.54
C ALA A 256 -3.48 -8.75 19.99
N ALA A 257 -3.10 -7.66 20.65
CA ALA A 257 -2.92 -7.69 22.09
C ALA A 257 -4.24 -8.17 22.70
N LEU A 258 -4.26 -9.40 23.19
CA LEU A 258 -5.32 -9.89 24.06
C LEU A 258 -5.23 -9.06 25.34
N GLN A 259 -5.79 -7.84 25.32
CA GLN A 259 -5.97 -7.09 26.54
C GLN A 259 -6.80 -7.99 27.46
N PRO A 260 -6.33 -8.29 28.69
CA PRO A 260 -7.21 -8.86 29.69
C PRO A 260 -8.42 -7.94 29.75
N GLN A 261 -9.64 -8.48 29.68
CA GLN A 261 -10.86 -7.68 29.79
C GLN A 261 -10.86 -6.93 31.13
N THR A 262 -10.24 -5.75 31.19
CA THR A 262 -10.46 -4.81 32.27
C THR A 262 -11.80 -4.19 31.98
N ARG A 263 -12.85 -4.80 32.53
CA ARG A 263 -14.17 -4.19 32.65
C ARG A 263 -13.96 -2.80 33.27
N ARG A 264 -14.00 -1.75 32.45
CA ARG A 264 -14.16 -0.39 32.98
C ARG A 264 -15.54 -0.33 33.62
N PRO A 265 -15.67 0.01 34.91
CA PRO A 265 -16.98 0.27 35.47
C PRO A 265 -17.55 1.50 34.74
N LEU A 266 -18.71 1.34 34.13
CA LEU A 266 -19.53 2.44 33.64
C LEU A 266 -19.80 3.39 34.80
N LEU A 267 -19.07 4.50 34.85
CA LEU A 267 -19.36 5.64 35.70
C LEU A 267 -20.48 6.45 35.02
N HIS A 268 -21.71 5.98 35.16
CA HIS A 268 -22.88 6.85 35.06
C HIS A 268 -22.95 7.69 36.33
N ARG A 269 -22.51 8.96 36.28
CA ARG A 269 -22.99 10.02 37.18
C ARG A 269 -22.95 11.39 36.48
N TYR A 270 -24.15 11.87 36.14
CA TYR A 270 -24.64 13.26 36.14
C TYR A 270 -23.65 14.40 35.83
N LEU A 271 -23.76 14.98 34.63
CA LEU A 271 -24.37 16.31 34.36
C LEU A 271 -24.68 16.42 32.86
#